data_AF-A0A661E2X7-F1
#
_entry.id   AF-A0A661E2X7-F1
#
_cell.length_a   1.000
_cell.length_b   1.000
_cell.length_c   1.000
_cell.angle_alpha   90.00
_cell.angle_beta   90.00
_cell.angle_gamma   90.00
#
_symmetry.space_group_name_H-M   'P 1'
#
loop_
_entity.id
_entity.type
_entity.pdbx_description
1 polymer ?
#
loop_
_entity_poly.entity_id
_entity_poly.type
_entity_poly.pdbx_seq_one_letter_code
_entity_poly.pdbx_strand_id
1 'polypeptide(L)'
;MLNIIRIPAFDDNYIWLVHQQGNQNCAVVDPGDSEPVLEALQKHQLNLESILITHHHPDHIGGVQELVSATKASVYGPANEDISELDYKVAEGSEVTLDKSALNFSVIEVPGHTRGHLAY
;
A
#
# COMPACT_ATOMS: atom_id res chain seq x y z
N MET A 1 8.87 17.06 -0.94
CA MET A 1 8.51 16.97 0.50
C MET A 1 7.51 15.85 0.60
N LEU A 2 7.74 14.92 1.53
CA LEU A 2 6.85 13.77 1.70
C LEU A 2 5.55 14.21 2.38
N ASN A 3 4.42 13.81 1.81
CA ASN A 3 3.09 13.99 2.37
C ASN A 3 2.51 12.62 2.70
N ILE A 4 1.96 12.50 3.91
CA ILE A 4 1.30 11.28 4.39
C ILE A 4 -0.12 11.67 4.80
N ILE A 5 -1.10 11.06 4.16
CA ILE A 5 -2.52 11.29 4.39
C ILE A 5 -3.10 10.05 5.06
N ARG A 6 -3.71 10.25 6.22
CA ARG A 6 -4.45 9.23 6.95
C ARG A 6 -5.85 9.11 6.36
N ILE A 7 -6.21 7.94 5.85
CA ILE A 7 -7.54 7.60 5.37
C ILE A 7 -8.17 6.63 6.38
N PRO A 8 -9.17 7.07 7.17
CA PRO A 8 -9.91 6.16 8.06
C PRO A 8 -10.65 5.09 7.25
N ALA A 9 -10.63 3.85 7.73
CA ALA A 9 -11.41 2.74 7.18
C ALA A 9 -12.00 1.90 8.33
N PHE A 10 -13.14 1.27 8.10
CA PHE A 10 -13.89 0.54 9.12
C PHE A 10 -14.10 1.38 10.39
N ASP A 11 -14.02 0.76 11.57
CA ASP A 11 -14.20 1.44 12.86
C ASP A 11 -12.89 2.09 13.36
N ASP A 12 -11.73 1.48 13.10
CA ASP A 12 -10.45 1.89 13.70
C ASP A 12 -9.20 1.64 12.83
N ASN A 13 -9.34 1.13 11.60
CA ASN A 13 -8.20 0.96 10.70
C ASN A 13 -7.78 2.29 10.05
N TYR A 14 -6.49 2.36 9.68
CA TYR A 14 -5.94 3.43 8.85
C TYR A 14 -5.28 2.88 7.61
N ILE A 15 -5.72 3.39 6.47
CA ILE A 15 -5.03 3.26 5.20
C ILE A 15 -4.15 4.50 5.05
N TRP A 16 -2.87 4.31 4.72
CA TRP A 16 -1.94 5.43 4.56
C TRP A 16 -1.69 5.72 3.10
N LEU A 17 -2.02 6.93 2.65
CA LEU A 17 -1.65 7.42 1.33
C LEU A 17 -0.37 8.24 1.43
N VAL A 18 0.64 7.88 0.66
CA VAL A 18 1.97 8.49 0.67
C VAL A 18 2.29 9.05 -0.71
N HIS A 19 2.71 10.32 -0.77
CA HIS A 19 3.10 10.95 -2.03
C HIS A 19 4.11 12.09 -1.84
N GLN A 20 4.82 12.46 -2.91
CA GLN A 20 5.67 13.65 -2.92
C GLN A 20 4.87 14.89 -3.31
N GLN A 21 5.08 16.00 -2.60
CA GLN A 21 4.52 17.30 -2.97
C GLN A 21 4.94 17.69 -4.41
N GLY A 22 3.96 18.05 -5.24
CA GLY A 22 4.17 18.37 -6.66
C GLY A 22 4.17 17.15 -7.58
N ASN A 23 4.08 15.93 -7.04
CA ASN A 23 3.90 14.70 -7.81
C ASN A 23 2.45 14.21 -7.67
N GLN A 24 1.86 13.81 -8.80
CA GLN A 24 0.50 13.27 -8.84
C GLN A 24 0.47 11.76 -8.59
N ASN A 25 1.61 11.06 -8.60
CA ASN A 25 1.62 9.62 -8.31
C ASN A 25 1.82 9.38 -6.81
N CYS A 26 1.14 8.38 -6.29
CA CYS A 26 1.19 8.01 -4.87
C CYS A 26 1.23 6.50 -4.67
N ALA A 27 1.59 6.09 -3.46
CA ALA A 27 1.39 4.74 -2.96
C ALA A 27 0.34 4.72 -1.83
N VAL A 28 -0.31 3.59 -1.63
CA VAL A 28 -1.12 3.34 -0.43
C VAL A 28 -0.61 2.13 0.32
N VAL A 29 -0.73 2.17 1.65
CA VAL A 29 -0.37 1.06 2.55
C VAL A 29 -1.64 0.46 3.13
N ASP A 30 -1.79 -0.86 3.01
CA ASP A 30 -2.86 -1.68 3.59
C ASP A 30 -4.30 -1.22 3.26
N PRO A 31 -4.69 -1.13 1.97
CA PRO A 31 -6.04 -0.76 1.61
C PRO A 31 -7.04 -1.90 1.85
N GLY A 32 -7.47 -2.06 3.09
CA GLY A 32 -8.55 -2.99 3.47
C GLY A 32 -9.90 -2.68 2.83
N ASP A 33 -10.13 -1.42 2.48
CA ASP A 33 -11.32 -0.92 1.80
C ASP A 33 -10.90 -0.04 0.62
N SER A 34 -11.46 -0.31 -0.55
CA SER A 34 -11.18 0.37 -1.82
C SER A 34 -11.87 1.73 -1.90
N GLU A 35 -13.09 1.86 -1.37
CA GLU A 35 -13.94 3.04 -1.50
C GLU A 35 -13.26 4.31 -0.94
N PRO A 36 -12.81 4.35 0.33
CA PRO A 36 -12.22 5.57 0.88
C PRO A 36 -10.87 5.92 0.22
N VAL A 37 -10.18 4.93 -0.37
CA VAL A 37 -8.96 5.17 -1.16
C VAL A 37 -9.29 5.86 -2.47
N LEU A 38 -10.28 5.36 -3.22
CA LEU A 38 -10.72 5.95 -4.49
C LEU A 38 -11.22 7.40 -4.28
N GLU A 39 -11.98 7.65 -3.21
CA GLU A 39 -12.42 8.99 -2.84
C GLU A 39 -11.23 9.93 -2.55
N ALA A 40 -10.23 9.46 -1.80
CA ALA A 40 -9.04 10.24 -1.49
C ALA A 40 -8.23 10.56 -2.76
N LEU A 41 -8.03 9.58 -3.66
CA LEU A 41 -7.35 9.77 -4.93
C LEU A 41 -8.04 10.85 -5.77
N GLN A 42 -9.38 10.79 -5.88
CA GLN A 42 -10.16 11.80 -6.60
C GLN A 42 -10.06 13.18 -5.95
N LYS A 43 -10.24 13.27 -4.63
CA LYS A 43 -10.18 14.54 -3.87
C LYS A 43 -8.83 15.23 -4.02
N HIS A 44 -7.75 14.47 -3.99
CA HIS A 44 -6.38 14.99 -4.04
C HIS A 44 -5.80 15.03 -5.47
N GLN A 45 -6.56 14.58 -6.48
CA GLN A 45 -6.13 14.50 -7.88
C GLN A 45 -4.83 13.70 -8.04
N LEU A 46 -4.79 12.54 -7.39
CA LEU A 46 -3.65 11.62 -7.39
C LEU A 46 -3.95 10.37 -8.20
N ASN A 47 -2.89 9.77 -8.74
CA ASN A 47 -2.87 8.51 -9.46
C ASN A 47 -2.19 7.47 -8.58
N LEU A 48 -2.87 6.35 -8.33
CA LEU A 48 -2.28 5.26 -7.58
C LEU A 48 -1.26 4.52 -8.43
N GLU A 49 0.01 4.55 -8.02
CA GLU A 49 1.09 3.81 -8.65
C GLU A 49 1.24 2.42 -8.04
N SER A 50 1.20 2.33 -6.72
CA SER A 50 1.49 1.07 -6.02
C SER A 50 0.74 0.92 -4.70
N ILE A 51 0.56 -0.33 -4.31
CA ILE A 51 0.01 -0.76 -3.03
C ILE A 51 1.10 -1.51 -2.28
N LEU A 52 1.32 -1.17 -1.02
CA LEU A 52 2.23 -1.86 -0.10
C LEU A 52 1.40 -2.60 0.94
N ILE A 53 1.64 -3.89 1.12
CA ILE A 53 0.90 -4.74 2.07
C ILE A 53 1.82 -5.19 3.19
N THR A 54 1.43 -4.92 4.43
CA THR A 54 2.18 -5.33 5.61
C THR A 54 1.96 -6.80 5.96
N HIS A 55 0.71 -7.27 5.89
CA HIS A 55 0.32 -8.67 6.16
C HIS A 55 -1.04 -9.04 5.53
N HIS A 56 -1.37 -10.32 5.56
CA HIS A 56 -2.49 -10.95 4.83
C HIS A 56 -3.88 -10.77 5.44
N HIS A 57 -4.05 -10.06 6.55
CA HIS A 57 -5.38 -9.98 7.15
C HIS A 57 -6.38 -9.23 6.25
N PRO A 58 -7.67 -9.63 6.23
CA PRO A 58 -8.65 -9.06 5.30
C PRO A 58 -8.83 -7.55 5.42
N ASP A 59 -8.71 -6.99 6.62
CA ASP A 59 -8.79 -5.55 6.90
C ASP A 59 -7.58 -4.76 6.39
N HIS A 60 -6.56 -5.43 5.84
CA HIS A 60 -5.40 -4.82 5.19
C HIS A 60 -5.38 -5.08 3.66
N ILE A 61 -6.00 -6.16 3.18
CA ILE A 61 -5.94 -6.56 1.76
C ILE A 61 -7.29 -6.51 1.02
N GLY A 62 -8.40 -6.29 1.72
CA GLY A 62 -9.76 -6.45 1.19
C GLY A 62 -10.09 -5.56 -0.01
N GLY A 63 -9.49 -4.38 -0.12
CA GLY A 63 -9.71 -3.43 -1.22
C GLY A 63 -8.74 -3.59 -2.39
N VAL A 64 -7.73 -4.47 -2.30
CA VAL A 64 -6.62 -4.55 -3.26
C VAL A 64 -7.12 -4.90 -4.66
N GLN A 65 -7.95 -5.94 -4.80
CA GLN A 65 -8.41 -6.41 -6.11
C GLN A 65 -9.16 -5.33 -6.89
N GLU A 66 -10.04 -4.57 -6.22
CA GLU A 66 -10.80 -3.49 -6.84
C GLU A 66 -9.89 -2.32 -7.22
N LEU A 67 -8.95 -1.94 -6.35
CA LEU A 67 -7.98 -0.88 -6.62
C LEU A 67 -7.07 -1.21 -7.81
N VAL A 68 -6.56 -2.45 -7.89
CA VAL A 68 -5.77 -2.92 -9.03
C VAL A 68 -6.62 -2.88 -10.30
N SER A 69 -7.89 -3.29 -10.22
CA SER A 69 -8.80 -3.27 -11.36
C SER A 69 -9.02 -1.86 -11.90
N ALA A 70 -9.22 -0.88 -10.99
CA ALA A 70 -9.48 0.52 -11.32
C ALA A 70 -8.24 1.31 -11.75
N THR A 71 -7.08 1.05 -11.15
CA THR A 71 -5.89 1.93 -11.27
C THR A 71 -4.72 1.29 -11.99
N LYS A 72 -4.69 -0.05 -12.11
CA LYS A 72 -3.52 -0.83 -12.57
C LYS A 72 -2.27 -0.64 -11.71
N ALA A 73 -2.45 -0.26 -10.44
CA ALA A 73 -1.36 -0.18 -9.48
C ALA A 73 -0.68 -1.53 -9.28
N SER A 74 0.63 -1.50 -9.06
CA SER A 74 1.41 -2.69 -8.70
C SER A 74 1.28 -3.00 -7.21
N VAL A 75 1.28 -4.28 -6.85
CA VAL A 75 1.13 -4.71 -5.45
C VAL A 75 2.43 -5.34 -4.93
N TYR A 76 2.94 -4.78 -3.84
CA TYR A 76 4.09 -5.29 -3.11
C TYR A 76 3.62 -5.84 -1.76
N GLY A 77 4.20 -6.95 -1.32
CA GLY A 77 3.85 -7.54 -0.03
C GLY A 77 4.77 -8.68 0.40
N PRO A 78 4.51 -9.27 1.57
CA PRO A 78 5.37 -10.29 2.17
C PRO A 78 5.54 -11.53 1.31
N ALA A 79 6.79 -11.94 1.09
CA ALA A 79 7.12 -13.17 0.37
C ALA A 79 6.63 -14.44 1.08
N ASN A 80 6.48 -14.37 2.41
CA ASN A 80 6.20 -15.49 3.29
C ASN A 80 4.73 -15.53 3.77
N GLU A 81 3.81 -14.88 3.07
CA GLU A 81 2.36 -14.97 3.33
C GLU A 81 1.56 -15.29 2.07
N ASP A 82 0.34 -15.78 2.27
CA ASP A 82 -0.56 -16.17 1.20
C ASP A 82 -1.48 -15.00 0.82
N ILE A 83 -1.02 -14.22 -0.15
CA ILE A 83 -1.73 -13.06 -0.70
C ILE A 83 -1.71 -13.22 -2.22
N SER A 84 -2.90 -13.34 -2.83
CA SER A 84 -3.03 -13.72 -4.23
C SER A 84 -2.75 -12.56 -5.19
N GLU A 85 -2.89 -11.33 -4.70
CA GLU A 85 -2.84 -10.09 -5.47
C GLU A 85 -1.42 -9.54 -5.64
N LEU A 86 -0.39 -10.18 -5.07
CA LEU A 86 0.99 -9.66 -5.12
C LEU A 86 1.61 -9.79 -6.50
N ASP A 87 2.06 -8.67 -7.07
CA ASP A 87 2.96 -8.65 -8.23
C ASP A 87 4.41 -8.88 -7.79
N TYR A 88 4.78 -8.32 -6.62
CA TYR A 88 6.13 -8.33 -6.10
C TYR A 88 6.17 -8.83 -4.66
N LYS A 89 6.86 -9.94 -4.46
CA LYS A 89 7.14 -10.51 -3.15
C LYS A 89 8.43 -9.94 -2.59
N VAL A 90 8.35 -9.29 -1.43
CA VAL A 90 9.49 -8.65 -0.75
C VAL A 90 9.71 -9.26 0.64
N ALA A 91 10.93 -9.10 1.15
CA ALA A 91 11.43 -9.70 2.39
C ALA A 91 12.45 -8.77 3.06
N GLU A 92 12.98 -9.18 4.22
CA GLU A 92 14.01 -8.45 4.96
C GLU A 92 15.14 -7.92 4.04
N GLY A 93 15.44 -6.63 4.15
CA GLY A 93 16.52 -5.97 3.40
C GLY A 93 16.19 -5.70 1.92
N SER A 94 14.96 -5.96 1.47
CA SER A 94 14.49 -5.51 0.16
C SER A 94 14.34 -3.99 0.12
N GLU A 95 14.44 -3.41 -1.07
CA GLU A 95 14.14 -2.00 -1.33
C GLU A 95 13.00 -1.92 -2.35
N VAL A 96 11.98 -1.11 -2.06
CA VAL A 96 10.86 -0.83 -2.96
C VAL A 96 11.02 0.58 -3.50
N THR A 97 11.45 0.68 -4.75
CA THR A 97 11.57 1.95 -5.49
C THR A 97 10.38 2.14 -6.40
N LEU A 98 9.67 3.25 -6.21
CA LEU A 98 8.49 3.64 -6.99
C LEU A 98 8.84 4.86 -7.85
N ASP A 99 9.19 4.60 -9.11
CA ASP A 99 9.76 5.62 -10.01
C ASP A 99 8.80 6.78 -10.29
N LYS A 100 7.49 6.52 -10.46
CA LYS A 100 6.55 7.58 -10.86
C LYS A 100 6.25 8.51 -9.69
N SER A 101 6.16 8.00 -8.47
CA SER A 101 5.91 8.76 -7.23
C SER A 101 7.18 9.30 -6.59
N ALA A 102 8.36 8.83 -7.04
CA ALA A 102 9.66 9.16 -6.47
C ALA A 102 9.73 8.83 -4.96
N LEU A 103 9.27 7.62 -4.61
CA LEU A 103 9.29 7.06 -3.26
C LEU A 103 10.25 5.87 -3.20
N ASN A 104 10.90 5.70 -2.06
CA ASN A 104 11.75 4.55 -1.76
C ASN A 104 11.46 4.08 -0.34
N PHE A 105 11.33 2.77 -0.15
CA PHE A 105 11.04 2.14 1.13
C PHE A 105 12.02 1.00 1.38
N SER A 106 12.61 0.97 2.57
CA SER A 106 13.38 -0.17 3.05
C SER A 106 12.43 -1.14 3.73
N VAL A 107 12.56 -2.43 3.42
CA VAL A 107 11.67 -3.47 3.96
C VAL A 107 12.31 -4.16 5.16
N ILE A 108 11.55 -4.23 6.26
CA ILE A 108 11.95 -4.90 7.50
C ILE A 108 10.92 -5.97 7.85
N GLU A 109 11.34 -7.21 8.05
CA GLU A 109 10.51 -8.28 8.60
C GLU A 109 10.31 -8.05 10.11
N VAL A 110 9.05 -8.04 10.52
CA VAL A 110 8.64 -7.80 11.92
C VAL A 110 7.70 -8.92 12.39
N PRO A 111 8.15 -10.19 12.37
CA PRO A 111 7.31 -11.32 12.72
C PRO A 111 6.79 -11.20 14.15
N GLY A 112 5.49 -11.46 14.33
CA GLY A 112 4.82 -11.34 15.60
C GLY A 112 3.33 -11.56 15.44
N HIS A 113 2.61 -10.48 15.08
CA HIS A 113 1.18 -10.53 14.78
C HIS A 113 0.86 -11.57 13.70
N THR A 114 1.59 -11.53 12.59
CA THR A 114 1.69 -12.62 11.61
C THR A 114 3.15 -13.02 11.43
N ARG A 115 3.40 -14.20 10.85
CA ARG A 115 4.76 -14.73 10.67
C ARG A 115 5.56 -14.03 9.58
N GLY A 116 4.89 -13.47 8.56
CA GLY A 116 5.54 -12.79 7.45
C GLY A 116 5.36 -11.27 7.48
N HIS A 117 4.88 -10.70 8.59
CA HIS A 117 4.58 -9.27 8.69
C HIS A 117 5.78 -8.39 8.29
N LEU A 118 5.53 -7.35 7.52
CA LEU A 118 6.53 -6.36 7.11
C LEU A 118 6.28 -4.97 7.69
N ALA A 119 7.34 -4.20 7.79
CA ALA A 119 7.33 -2.75 7.92
C ALA A 119 8.09 -2.13 6.74
N TYR A 120 7.67 -0.93 6.34
CA TYR A 120 8.18 -0.14 5.21
C TYR A 120 8.61 1.26 5.65
#